data_AF-A0A9P3LVG8-F1
#
_entry.id   AF-A0A9P3LVG8-F1
#
_cell.length_a   1.000
_cell.length_b   1.000
_cell.length_c   1.000
_cell.angle_alpha   90.00
_cell.angle_beta   90.00
_cell.angle_gamma   90.00
#
_symmetry.space_group_name_H-M   'P 1'
#
loop_
_entity.id
_entity.type
_entity.pdbx_description
1 polymer ?
#
loop_
_entity_poly.entity_id
_entity_poly.type
_entity_poly.pdbx_seq_one_letter_code
_entity_poly.pdbx_strand_id
1 'polypeptide(L)'
;MPKVVPKKDQKVSKRGKNEDVKKKRRKNKVKKDPNAPKKPVSAYLLFCEEWREKVRAEHAEASFGEIGRLLGEQWRGYSEDQKAPYLAKQHKNKAKYDEELKKYNESKDVAEDDDEDEEDEESD
;
A
#
# COMPACT_ATOMS: atom_id res chain seq x y z
N MET A 1 5.14 30.48 21.58
CA MET A 1 4.10 31.42 21.12
C MET A 1 3.89 31.25 19.61
N PRO A 2 2.63 31.31 19.16
CA PRO A 2 2.12 30.65 17.96
C PRO A 2 2.35 31.46 16.69
N LYS A 3 2.82 30.83 15.61
CA LYS A 3 2.80 31.43 14.27
C LYS A 3 1.53 31.02 13.54
N VAL A 4 0.64 32.01 13.51
CA VAL A 4 -0.64 32.11 12.82
C VAL A 4 -0.54 31.58 11.38
N VAL A 5 -1.34 30.55 11.07
CA VAL A 5 -1.68 30.17 9.70
C VAL A 5 -2.99 30.87 9.32
N PRO A 6 -3.06 31.56 8.17
CA PRO A 6 -4.21 32.39 7.81
C PRO A 6 -5.38 31.54 7.31
N LYS A 7 -6.57 31.94 7.76
CA LYS A 7 -7.89 31.49 7.30
C LYS A 7 -8.08 31.80 5.82
N LYS A 8 -8.57 30.84 5.03
CA LYS A 8 -9.31 31.12 3.80
C LYS A 8 -10.53 30.21 3.71
N ASP A 9 -11.69 30.82 3.94
CA ASP A 9 -12.99 30.42 3.42
C ASP A 9 -12.90 30.10 1.93
N GLN A 10 -13.33 28.90 1.52
CA GLN A 10 -14.02 28.74 0.25
C GLN A 10 -15.03 27.58 0.32
N LYS A 11 -16.29 27.98 0.14
CA LYS A 11 -17.52 27.22 0.00
C LYS A 11 -17.59 26.54 -1.39
N VAL A 12 -18.42 25.48 -1.49
CA VAL A 12 -18.93 24.79 -2.70
C VAL A 12 -18.07 23.58 -3.15
N SER A 13 -18.58 22.39 -3.50
CA SER A 13 -19.93 21.90 -3.81
C SER A 13 -20.00 20.37 -3.77
N LYS A 14 -21.01 19.88 -3.06
CA LYS A 14 -21.87 18.69 -3.31
C LYS A 14 -21.58 17.84 -4.58
N ARG A 15 -21.14 16.59 -4.40
CA ARG A 15 -21.47 15.39 -5.20
C ARG A 15 -20.90 14.16 -4.49
N GLY A 16 -21.59 13.06 -4.19
CA GLY A 16 -22.95 12.58 -4.38
C GLY A 16 -22.93 11.14 -3.85
N LYS A 17 -23.97 10.73 -3.11
CA LYS A 17 -24.18 9.36 -2.64
C LYS A 17 -23.99 8.35 -3.77
N ASN A 18 -23.26 7.27 -3.51
CA ASN A 18 -23.46 5.98 -4.15
C ASN A 18 -23.16 4.87 -3.12
N GLU A 19 -24.20 4.55 -2.34
CA GLU A 19 -24.22 3.49 -1.31
C GLU A 19 -24.37 2.07 -1.89
N ASP A 20 -24.28 1.87 -3.20
CA ASP A 20 -24.68 0.61 -3.85
C ASP A 20 -23.52 -0.15 -4.54
N VAL A 21 -22.34 -0.24 -3.90
CA VAL A 21 -21.20 -1.07 -4.38
C VAL A 21 -20.49 -1.77 -3.23
N LYS A 22 -21.21 -2.29 -2.22
CA LYS A 22 -20.58 -3.03 -1.10
C LYS A 22 -20.70 -4.55 -1.18
N LYS A 23 -21.34 -5.11 -2.21
CA LYS A 23 -21.68 -6.56 -2.24
C LYS A 23 -21.02 -7.41 -3.33
N LYS A 24 -19.97 -6.96 -4.00
CA LYS A 24 -19.15 -7.81 -4.88
C LYS A 24 -17.68 -7.49 -4.70
N ARG A 25 -16.84 -8.54 -4.76
CA ARG A 25 -15.37 -8.57 -4.69
C ARG A 25 -14.76 -8.95 -3.33
N ARG A 26 -15.34 -9.94 -2.63
CA ARG A 26 -14.50 -10.95 -1.96
C ARG A 26 -13.90 -11.84 -3.04
N LYS A 27 -12.90 -11.33 -3.77
CA LYS A 27 -12.16 -12.14 -4.74
C LYS A 27 -11.34 -13.14 -3.93
N ASN A 28 -11.56 -14.44 -4.15
CA ASN A 28 -10.76 -15.52 -3.58
C ASN A 28 -9.29 -15.10 -3.60
N LYS A 29 -8.69 -14.88 -2.42
CA LYS A 29 -7.26 -14.67 -2.32
C LYS A 29 -6.66 -16.04 -2.61
N VAL A 30 -6.19 -16.25 -3.84
CA VAL A 30 -5.22 -17.31 -4.15
C VAL A 30 -4.18 -17.27 -3.04
N LYS A 31 -3.97 -18.40 -2.36
CA LYS A 31 -3.01 -18.54 -1.27
C LYS A 31 -1.67 -18.07 -1.84
N LYS A 32 -1.19 -16.90 -1.41
CA LYS A 32 0.17 -16.46 -1.76
C LYS A 32 1.11 -17.46 -1.11
N ASP A 33 2.11 -17.92 -1.84
CA ASP A 33 3.16 -18.75 -1.28
C ASP A 33 3.74 -18.06 -0.04
N PRO A 34 3.85 -18.76 1.10
CA PRO A 34 4.31 -18.16 2.35
C PRO A 34 5.77 -17.69 2.26
N ASN A 35 6.53 -18.24 1.31
CA ASN A 35 7.95 -17.92 1.09
C ASN A 35 8.15 -16.78 0.06
N ALA A 36 7.11 -16.38 -0.68
CA ALA A 36 7.23 -15.29 -1.63
C ALA A 36 7.39 -13.95 -0.89
N PRO A 37 8.27 -13.04 -1.35
CA PRO A 37 8.45 -11.76 -0.70
C PRO A 37 7.14 -10.97 -0.69
N LYS A 38 6.88 -10.26 0.41
CA LYS A 38 5.67 -9.45 0.59
C LYS A 38 5.79 -8.14 -0.19
N LYS A 39 4.70 -7.70 -0.81
CA LYS A 39 4.65 -6.46 -1.59
C LYS A 39 5.20 -5.27 -0.80
N PRO A 40 5.97 -4.37 -1.44
CA PRO A 40 6.56 -3.22 -0.76
C PRO A 40 5.46 -2.27 -0.28
N VAL A 41 5.69 -1.67 0.89
CA VAL A 41 4.77 -0.70 1.49
C VAL A 41 4.83 0.62 0.69
N SER A 42 3.67 1.14 0.28
CA SER A 42 3.58 2.41 -0.44
C SER A 42 3.83 3.61 0.48
N ALA A 43 4.18 4.76 -0.10
CA ALA A 43 4.44 6.01 0.60
C ALA A 43 3.26 6.44 1.49
N TYR A 44 2.02 6.27 0.98
CA TYR A 44 0.82 6.55 1.76
C TYR A 44 0.65 5.61 2.95
N LEU A 45 0.97 4.32 2.80
CA LEU A 45 0.86 3.37 3.89
C LEU A 45 1.92 3.61 4.97
N LEU A 46 3.14 3.99 4.57
CA LEU A 46 4.19 4.42 5.50
C LEU A 46 3.76 5.67 6.29
N PHE A 47 3.13 6.63 5.62
CA PHE A 47 2.53 7.78 6.27
C PHE A 47 1.42 7.38 7.24
N CYS A 48 0.51 6.50 6.80
CA CYS A 48 -0.58 6.01 7.64
C CYS A 48 -0.07 5.27 8.87
N GLU A 49 1.00 4.50 8.79
CA GLU A 49 1.53 3.75 9.94
C GLU A 49 1.99 4.70 11.05
N GLU A 50 2.75 5.73 10.69
CA GLU A 50 3.26 6.72 11.63
C GLU A 50 2.16 7.65 12.18
N TRP A 51 1.22 8.07 11.32
CA TRP A 51 0.20 9.04 11.70
C TRP A 51 -1.04 8.39 12.31
N ARG A 52 -1.35 7.14 11.98
CA ARG A 52 -2.50 6.45 12.58
C ARG A 52 -2.32 6.26 14.07
N GLU A 53 -1.10 6.03 14.55
CA GLU A 53 -0.85 5.95 15.98
C GLU A 53 -1.11 7.30 16.66
N LYS A 54 -0.61 8.40 16.08
CA LYS A 54 -0.86 9.77 16.56
C LYS A 54 -2.35 10.11 16.56
N VAL A 55 -3.03 9.91 15.42
CA VAL A 55 -4.47 10.20 15.28
C VAL A 55 -5.31 9.29 16.17
N ARG A 56 -4.90 8.04 16.40
CA ARG A 56 -5.60 7.14 17.34
C ARG A 56 -5.39 7.58 18.79
N ALA A 57 -4.21 8.10 19.14
CA ALA A 57 -3.96 8.65 20.47
C ALA A 57 -4.78 9.93 20.72
N GLU A 58 -4.88 10.81 19.73
CA GLU A 58 -5.70 12.04 19.80
C GLU A 58 -7.20 11.76 19.71
N HIS A 59 -7.59 10.75 18.93
CA HIS A 59 -8.98 10.37 18.69
C HIS A 59 -9.21 8.90 19.06
N ALA A 60 -9.05 8.59 20.35
CA ALA A 60 -9.22 7.22 20.86
C ALA A 60 -10.65 6.66 20.67
N GLU A 61 -11.66 7.53 20.57
CA GLU A 61 -13.05 7.16 20.29
C GLU A 61 -13.36 7.03 18.78
N ALA A 62 -12.50 7.54 17.90
CA ALA A 62 -12.77 7.48 16.46
C ALA A 62 -12.61 6.06 15.92
N SER A 63 -13.52 5.67 15.03
CA SER A 63 -13.43 4.38 14.36
C SER A 63 -12.25 4.34 13.40
N PHE A 64 -11.69 3.15 13.16
CA PHE A 64 -10.63 2.97 12.16
C PHE A 64 -11.01 3.55 10.79
N GLY A 65 -12.29 3.47 10.39
CA GLY A 65 -12.77 4.04 9.14
C GLY A 65 -12.73 5.58 9.08
N GLU A 66 -12.89 6.24 10.22
CA GLU A 66 -12.81 7.70 10.34
C GLU A 66 -11.36 8.16 10.36
N ILE A 67 -10.51 7.47 11.13
CA ILE A 67 -9.07 7.70 11.16
C ILE A 67 -8.47 7.58 9.75
N GLY A 68 -8.87 6.55 9.00
CA GLY A 68 -8.44 6.35 7.61
C GLY A 68 -8.92 7.45 6.65
N ARG A 69 -10.10 8.04 6.87
CA ARG A 69 -10.58 9.20 6.09
C ARG A 69 -9.73 10.43 6.38
N LEU A 70 -9.52 10.75 7.66
CA LEU A 70 -8.71 11.90 8.09
C LEU A 70 -7.28 11.82 7.53
N LEU A 71 -6.64 10.65 7.63
CA LEU A 71 -5.31 10.40 7.06
C LEU A 71 -5.29 10.59 5.53
N GLY A 72 -6.33 10.13 4.83
CA GLY A 72 -6.46 10.28 3.39
C GLY A 72 -6.60 11.74 2.96
N GLU A 73 -7.37 12.54 3.72
CA GLU A 73 -7.50 13.99 3.49
C GLU A 73 -6.19 14.72 3.77
N GLN A 74 -5.51 14.39 4.88
CA GLN A 74 -4.19 14.93 5.21
C GLN A 74 -3.18 14.65 4.10
N TRP A 75 -3.08 13.40 3.64
CA TRP A 75 -2.16 13.03 2.57
C TRP A 75 -2.45 13.75 1.25
N ARG A 76 -3.73 13.98 0.91
CA ARG A 76 -4.09 14.77 -0.29
C ARG A 76 -3.66 16.22 -0.14
N GLY A 77 -3.75 16.79 1.07
CA GLY A 77 -3.31 18.15 1.39
C GLY A 77 -1.78 18.32 1.46
N TYR A 78 -1.01 17.24 1.59
CA TYR A 78 0.45 17.34 1.64
C TYR A 78 1.03 17.75 0.28
N SER A 79 1.99 18.68 0.33
CA SER A 79 2.81 19.07 -0.81
C SER A 79 3.78 17.95 -1.23
N GLU A 80 4.33 18.05 -2.44
CA GLU A 80 5.30 17.07 -2.95
C GLU A 80 6.55 17.00 -2.05
N ASP A 81 7.00 18.12 -1.49
CA ASP A 81 8.12 18.17 -0.55
C ASP A 81 7.85 17.38 0.73
N GLN A 82 6.63 17.46 1.27
CA GLN A 82 6.25 16.69 2.45
C GLN A 82 6.09 15.20 2.13
N LYS A 83 5.71 14.87 0.89
CA LYS A 83 5.60 13.49 0.40
C LYS A 83 6.97 12.91 0.03
N ALA A 84 7.94 13.74 -0.35
CA ALA A 84 9.27 13.35 -0.81
C ALA A 84 9.98 12.35 0.13
N PRO A 85 10.05 12.54 1.47
CA PRO A 85 10.68 11.56 2.34
C PRO A 85 9.96 10.20 2.33
N TYR A 86 8.63 10.19 2.23
CA TYR A 86 7.84 8.97 2.16
C TYR A 86 7.96 8.28 0.80
N LEU A 87 8.03 9.05 -0.29
CA LEU A 87 8.30 8.55 -1.64
C LEU A 87 9.70 7.94 -1.71
N ALA A 88 10.73 8.60 -1.17
CA ALA A 88 12.09 8.06 -1.09
C ALA A 88 12.14 6.75 -0.30
N LYS A 89 11.43 6.66 0.84
CA LYS A 89 11.29 5.40 1.60
C LYS A 89 10.58 4.32 0.77
N GLN A 90 9.51 4.66 0.05
CA GLN A 90 8.83 3.73 -0.87
C GLN A 90 9.79 3.22 -1.96
N HIS A 91 10.56 4.09 -2.60
CA HIS A 91 11.53 3.70 -3.61
C HIS A 91 12.57 2.73 -3.06
N LYS A 92 13.10 3.00 -1.85
CA LYS A 92 14.02 2.09 -1.16
C LYS A 92 13.38 0.73 -0.86
N ASN A 93 12.15 0.71 -0.34
CA ASN A 93 11.43 -0.52 -0.06
C ASN A 93 11.12 -1.31 -1.33
N LYS A 94 10.79 -0.62 -2.42
CA LYS A 94 10.58 -1.25 -3.74
C LYS A 94 11.86 -1.88 -4.27
N ALA A 95 13.00 -1.18 -4.20
CA ALA A 95 14.28 -1.72 -4.63
C ALA A 95 14.65 -2.99 -3.85
N LYS A 96 14.50 -2.97 -2.52
CA LYS A 96 14.71 -4.16 -1.68
C LYS A 96 13.80 -5.31 -2.07
N TYR A 97 12.52 -5.04 -2.28
CA TYR A 97 11.56 -6.04 -2.73
C TYR A 97 11.94 -6.63 -4.09
N ASP A 98 12.36 -5.79 -5.04
CA ASP A 98 12.76 -6.25 -6.38
C ASP A 98 14.01 -7.15 -6.30
N GLU A 99 14.97 -6.85 -5.40
CA GLU A 99 16.12 -7.72 -5.12
C GLU A 99 15.73 -9.04 -4.43
N GLU A 100 14.86 -8.98 -3.42
CA GLU A 100 14.34 -10.17 -2.73
C GLU A 100 13.52 -11.06 -3.67
N LEU A 101 12.73 -10.44 -4.56
CA LEU A 101 11.95 -11.15 -5.57
C LEU A 101 12.86 -11.81 -6.61
N LYS A 102 13.93 -11.13 -7.03
CA LYS A 102 14.90 -11.73 -7.95
C LYS A 102 15.57 -12.95 -7.31
N LYS A 103 16.01 -12.84 -6.06
CA LYS A 103 16.59 -13.97 -5.31
C LYS A 103 15.58 -15.10 -5.10
N TYR A 104 14.33 -14.77 -4.78
CA TYR A 104 13.27 -15.74 -4.61
C TYR A 104 12.98 -16.49 -5.91
N ASN A 105 12.85 -15.78 -7.03
CA ASN A 105 12.67 -16.41 -8.34
C ASN A 105 13.88 -17.25 -8.72
N GLU A 106 15.10 -16.73 -8.58
CA GLU A 106 16.33 -17.51 -8.81
C GLU A 106 16.32 -18.80 -7.98
N SER A 107 16.00 -18.72 -6.68
CA SER A 107 15.87 -19.91 -5.82
C SER A 107 14.68 -20.82 -6.13
N LYS A 108 13.64 -20.31 -6.79
CA LYS A 108 12.45 -21.07 -7.18
C LYS A 108 12.71 -21.82 -8.48
N ASP A 109 13.36 -21.18 -9.44
CA ASP A 109 13.80 -21.79 -10.69
C ASP A 109 14.81 -22.93 -10.42
N VAL A 110 15.70 -22.82 -9.42
CA VAL A 110 16.59 -23.97 -9.04
C VAL A 110 15.85 -25.09 -8.30
N ALA A 111 14.62 -24.87 -7.84
CA ALA A 111 13.78 -25.89 -7.19
C ALA A 111 12.75 -26.51 -8.13
N GLU A 112 12.65 -26.03 -9.38
CA GLU A 112 11.82 -26.59 -10.45
C GLU A 112 12.66 -27.40 -11.47
N ASP A 113 13.99 -27.50 -11.30
CA ASP A 113 14.91 -28.31 -12.15
C ASP A 113 15.13 -29.75 -11.63
N ASP A 114 14.39 -30.18 -10.59
CA ASP A 114 14.42 -31.54 -10.00
C ASP A 114 13.02 -32.20 -10.04
N ASP A 115 12.20 -31.90 -11.06
CA ASP A 115 10.95 -32.65 -11.34
C ASP A 115 10.52 -32.49 -12.83
N GLU A 116 11.45 -32.58 -13.77
CA GLU A 116 11.12 -32.74 -15.20
C GLU A 116 12.10 -33.74 -15.86
N ASP A 117 12.11 -34.97 -15.31
CA ASP A 117 12.53 -36.18 -16.01
C ASP A 117 11.27 -36.98 -16.33
N GLU A 118 10.68 -36.77 -17.51
CA GLU A 118 10.15 -37.81 -18.43
C GLU A 118 9.16 -37.25 -19.48
N GLU A 119 9.44 -37.63 -20.73
CA GLU A 119 8.58 -37.69 -21.93
C GLU A 119 8.19 -36.35 -22.61
N ASP A 120 8.36 -36.14 -23.91
CA ASP A 120 8.20 -37.08 -25.03
C ASP A 120 8.97 -36.60 -26.28
N GLU A 121 9.44 -37.59 -27.04
CA GLU A 121 10.16 -37.50 -28.31
C GLU A 121 9.29 -36.95 -29.46
N GLU A 122 9.96 -36.29 -30.42
CA GLU A 122 9.81 -36.42 -31.88
C GLU A 122 8.42 -36.33 -32.56
N SER A 123 8.24 -35.33 -33.45
CA SER A 123 7.71 -35.53 -34.84
C SER A 123 7.79 -34.24 -35.70
N ASP A 124 8.83 -34.11 -36.54
CA ASP A 124 8.79 -34.12 -38.03
C ASP A 124 10.20 -33.89 -38.60
#